data_AF-A0A943LHJ1-F1
#
_entry.id   AF-A0A943LHJ1-F1
#
_cell.length_a   1.000
_cell.length_b   1.000
_cell.length_c   1.000
_cell.angle_alpha   90.00
_cell.angle_beta   90.00
_cell.angle_gamma   90.00
#
_symmetry.space_group_name_H-M   'P 1'
#
loop_
_entity.id
_entity.type
_entity.pdbx_description
1 polymer ?
#
loop_
_entity_poly.entity_id
_entity_poly.type
_entity_poly.pdbx_seq_one_letter_code
_entity_poly.pdbx_strand_id
1 'polypeptide(L)'
;MRKVKPLLEFEFLGTENYQSSFHLWEDIEKDYMLTDVVEIHFLELPKFRKKKDKDYRENAIERWLMFLEKDTPEATLKEFMSLDTEIEKAEQKIEYLSSDEETMRIYYERERSLHERANMISSAEERKSIENAINFLRLGVDIETVAKGTGISIEKVKELNRNLE
;
A
#
# COMPACT_ATOMS: atom_id res chain seq x y z
N MET A 1 19.18 -3.97 -8.97
CA MET A 1 18.11 -3.18 -8.32
C MET A 1 16.79 -3.90 -8.57
N ARG A 2 16.11 -4.38 -7.52
CA ARG A 2 14.86 -5.16 -7.66
C ARG A 2 13.74 -4.24 -8.16
N LYS A 3 13.07 -4.64 -9.24
CA LYS A 3 12.05 -3.82 -9.92
C LYS A 3 10.61 -4.25 -9.62
N VAL A 4 10.41 -5.21 -8.70
CA VAL A 4 9.09 -5.73 -8.33
C VAL A 4 8.51 -4.93 -7.16
N LYS A 5 7.23 -4.57 -7.21
CA LYS A 5 6.54 -3.90 -6.11
C LYS A 5 6.16 -4.92 -5.02
N PRO A 6 6.44 -4.65 -3.72
CA PRO A 6 6.04 -5.56 -2.65
C PRO A 6 4.52 -5.65 -2.54
N LEU A 7 3.98 -6.85 -2.31
CA LEU A 7 2.54 -7.08 -2.08
C LEU A 7 2.04 -6.51 -0.74
N LEU A 8 2.95 -6.12 0.15
CA LEU A 8 2.66 -5.66 1.52
C LEU A 8 2.56 -4.13 1.66
N GLU A 9 2.41 -3.42 0.54
CA GLU A 9 2.35 -1.95 0.47
C GLU A 9 0.93 -1.43 0.77
N PHE A 10 0.46 -1.65 2.00
CA PHE A 10 -0.87 -1.21 2.44
C PHE A 10 -0.90 -0.83 3.93
N GLU A 11 -1.85 0.02 4.29
CA GLU A 11 -2.24 0.35 5.66
C GLU A 11 -3.76 0.18 5.73
N PHE A 12 -4.18 -0.94 6.31
CA PHE A 12 -5.56 -1.40 6.36
C PHE A 12 -6.12 -1.40 7.78
N LEU A 13 -5.34 -1.86 8.76
CA LEU A 13 -5.78 -1.92 10.15
C LEU A 13 -5.59 -0.58 10.84
N GLY A 14 -6.52 -0.21 11.72
CA GLY A 14 -6.38 0.97 12.59
C GLY A 14 -5.42 0.77 13.76
N THR A 15 -4.65 -0.31 13.80
CA THR A 15 -3.65 -0.61 14.84
C THR A 15 -2.30 0.02 14.51
N GLU A 16 -1.47 0.31 15.50
CA GLU A 16 -0.11 0.83 15.24
C GLU A 16 0.90 -0.29 14.89
N ASN A 17 0.56 -1.55 15.16
CA ASN A 17 1.46 -2.68 14.97
C ASN A 17 1.63 -3.03 13.49
N TYR A 18 2.87 -3.28 13.07
CA TYR A 18 3.16 -3.77 11.71
C TYR A 18 2.78 -5.23 11.50
N GLN A 19 2.75 -6.01 12.58
CA GLN A 19 2.32 -7.39 12.62
C GLN A 19 1.10 -7.48 13.52
N SER A 20 -0.04 -7.89 12.96
CA SER A 20 -1.25 -8.18 13.71
C SER A 20 -1.69 -9.61 13.40
N SER A 21 -2.10 -10.37 14.40
CA SER A 21 -2.73 -11.67 14.20
C SER A 21 -4.13 -11.71 14.77
N PHE A 22 -5.01 -12.42 14.08
CA PHE A 22 -6.42 -12.56 14.43
C PHE A 22 -6.78 -14.04 14.47
N HIS A 23 -7.52 -14.40 15.52
CA HIS A 23 -8.05 -15.75 15.71
C HIS A 23 -9.59 -15.67 15.79
N LEU A 24 -10.26 -16.83 15.78
CA LEU A 24 -11.71 -16.92 15.87
C LEU A 24 -12.15 -17.01 17.33
N TRP A 25 -12.67 -15.91 17.87
CA TRP A 25 -13.19 -15.79 19.24
C TRP A 25 -14.71 -15.61 19.23
N GLU A 26 -15.36 -15.92 20.35
CA GLU A 26 -16.76 -15.56 20.59
C GLU A 26 -16.89 -14.03 20.77
N ASP A 27 -17.97 -13.44 20.25
CA ASP A 27 -18.12 -11.98 20.15
C ASP A 27 -18.32 -11.29 21.53
N ILE A 28 -18.94 -11.99 22.48
CA ILE A 28 -19.29 -11.52 23.81
C ILE A 28 -18.26 -12.03 24.83
N GLU A 29 -18.03 -13.34 24.85
CA GLU A 29 -17.06 -14.04 25.70
C GLU A 29 -15.69 -14.09 25.00
N LYS A 30 -14.99 -12.95 25.00
CA LYS A 30 -13.73 -12.76 24.26
C LYS A 30 -12.55 -13.62 24.70
N ASP A 31 -12.70 -14.38 25.78
CA ASP A 31 -11.77 -15.40 26.27
C ASP A 31 -12.11 -16.81 25.79
N TYR A 32 -13.24 -16.99 25.09
CA TYR A 32 -13.64 -18.25 24.46
C TYR A 32 -13.21 -18.30 22.99
N MET A 33 -12.13 -19.05 22.71
CA MET A 33 -11.67 -19.30 21.35
C MET A 33 -12.50 -20.43 20.72
N LEU A 34 -13.12 -20.17 19.57
CA LEU A 34 -13.87 -21.19 18.83
C LEU A 34 -12.95 -22.31 18.33
N THR A 35 -11.81 -21.93 17.75
CA THR A 35 -10.79 -22.88 17.25
C THR A 35 -9.45 -22.17 17.01
N ASP A 36 -8.36 -22.90 17.18
CA ASP A 36 -6.98 -22.53 16.84
C ASP A 36 -6.54 -22.97 15.44
N VAL A 37 -7.45 -23.57 14.65
CA VAL A 37 -7.13 -24.10 13.31
C VAL A 37 -6.86 -23.00 12.28
N VAL A 38 -7.32 -21.76 12.54
CA VAL A 38 -7.14 -20.62 11.62
C VAL A 38 -6.60 -19.41 12.38
N GLU A 39 -5.46 -18.90 11.93
CA GLU A 39 -4.88 -17.63 12.33
C GLU A 39 -4.65 -16.77 11.08
N ILE A 40 -5.10 -15.51 11.12
CA ILE A 40 -4.93 -14.57 10.01
C ILE A 40 -3.90 -13.52 10.42
N HIS A 41 -2.80 -13.45 9.66
CA HIS A 41 -1.75 -12.46 9.86
C HIS A 41 -1.86 -11.30 8.88
N PHE A 42 -1.77 -10.08 9.41
CA PHE A 42 -1.57 -8.86 8.64
C PHE A 42 -0.15 -8.35 8.88
N LEU A 43 0.60 -8.22 7.79
CA LEU A 43 1.95 -7.65 7.76
C LEU A 43 1.93 -6.37 6.93
N GLU A 44 2.02 -5.22 7.60
CA GLU A 44 1.86 -3.90 6.99
C GLU A 44 3.22 -3.20 6.87
N LEU A 45 3.80 -3.25 5.67
CA LEU A 45 5.14 -2.72 5.40
C LEU A 45 5.28 -1.21 5.74
N PRO A 46 4.29 -0.33 5.47
CA PRO A 46 4.35 1.07 5.88
C PRO A 46 4.54 1.26 7.40
N LYS A 47 3.92 0.43 8.23
CA LYS A 47 4.08 0.47 9.69
C LYS A 47 5.44 -0.09 10.10
N PHE A 48 5.88 -1.16 9.45
CA PHE A 48 7.23 -1.72 9.69
C PHE A 48 8.33 -0.71 9.39
N ARG A 49 8.17 0.13 8.36
CA ARG A 49 9.15 1.19 8.04
C ARG A 49 9.32 2.22 9.15
N LYS A 50 8.27 2.51 9.92
CA LYS A 50 8.29 3.44 11.07
C LYS A 50 9.07 2.90 12.26
N LYS A 51 9.29 1.57 12.35
CA LYS A 51 10.06 0.93 13.43
C LYS A 51 11.55 1.27 13.30
N LYS A 52 12.14 1.76 14.40
CA LYS A 52 13.57 2.14 14.45
C LYS A 52 14.48 0.93 14.65
N ASP A 53 14.16 0.11 15.65
CA ASP A 53 14.99 -1.03 16.04
C ASP A 53 14.49 -2.29 15.33
N LYS A 54 15.01 -2.55 14.13
CA LYS A 54 14.71 -3.74 13.33
C LYS A 54 15.77 -4.81 13.60
N ASP A 55 15.35 -6.00 14.01
CA ASP A 55 16.21 -7.14 14.29
C ASP A 55 15.96 -8.25 13.28
N TYR A 56 16.63 -8.18 12.14
CA TYR A 56 16.56 -9.23 11.13
C TYR A 56 17.37 -10.47 11.49
N ARG A 57 18.22 -10.45 12.52
CA ARG A 57 19.12 -11.59 12.82
C ARG A 57 18.37 -12.66 13.60
N GLU A 58 17.63 -12.25 14.61
CA GLU A 58 16.87 -13.16 15.47
C GLU A 58 15.38 -13.26 15.08
N ASN A 59 14.83 -12.27 14.34
CA ASN A 59 13.43 -12.30 13.91
C ASN A 59 13.30 -12.59 12.40
N ALA A 60 12.80 -13.78 12.07
CA ALA A 60 12.57 -14.21 10.70
C ALA A 60 11.58 -13.30 9.95
N ILE A 61 10.50 -12.85 10.60
CA ILE A 61 9.51 -11.96 9.96
C ILE A 61 10.16 -10.64 9.58
N GLU A 62 10.94 -10.04 10.48
CA GLU A 62 11.64 -8.79 10.17
C GLU A 62 12.69 -8.97 9.08
N ARG A 63 13.38 -10.12 9.05
CA ARG A 63 14.28 -10.51 7.95
C ARG A 63 13.56 -10.57 6.62
N TRP A 64 12.40 -11.21 6.57
CA TRP A 64 11.56 -11.30 5.37
C TRP A 64 11.00 -9.95 4.95
N LEU A 65 10.54 -9.12 5.89
CA LEU A 65 10.06 -7.77 5.58
C LEU A 65 11.18 -6.89 5.03
N MET A 66 12.38 -6.96 5.61
CA MET A 66 13.56 -6.26 5.06
C MET A 66 13.99 -6.83 3.71
N PHE A 67 13.92 -8.15 3.52
CA PHE A 67 14.16 -8.76 2.20
C PHE A 67 13.16 -8.24 1.16
N LEU A 68 11.90 -8.03 1.51
CA LEU A 68 10.88 -7.54 0.57
C LEU A 68 11.00 -6.04 0.28
N GLU A 69 11.81 -5.27 1.03
CA GLU A 69 12.07 -3.86 0.71
C GLU A 69 12.91 -3.71 -0.58
N LYS A 70 12.64 -2.63 -1.32
CA LYS A 70 13.26 -2.40 -2.64
C LYS A 70 14.75 -2.08 -2.57
N ASP A 71 15.22 -1.53 -1.45
CA ASP A 71 16.53 -0.87 -1.33
C ASP A 71 17.46 -1.54 -0.32
N THR A 72 17.37 -2.87 -0.17
CA THR A 72 18.28 -3.62 0.72
C THR A 72 19.70 -3.67 0.14
N PRO A 73 20.73 -3.22 0.87
CA PRO A 73 22.12 -3.29 0.42
C PRO A 73 22.54 -4.72 0.08
N GLU A 74 23.38 -4.91 -0.95
CA GLU A 74 23.79 -6.24 -1.42
C GLU A 74 24.49 -7.07 -0.32
N ALA A 75 25.30 -6.44 0.53
CA ALA A 75 25.92 -7.10 1.67
C ALA A 75 24.88 -7.66 2.65
N THR A 76 23.88 -6.85 2.99
CA THR A 76 22.77 -7.25 3.86
C THR A 76 21.91 -8.34 3.24
N LEU A 77 21.70 -8.31 1.92
CA LEU A 77 21.01 -9.38 1.21
C LEU A 77 21.77 -10.71 1.30
N LYS A 78 23.09 -10.70 1.11
CA LYS A 78 23.92 -11.90 1.30
C LYS A 78 23.81 -12.44 2.73
N GLU A 79 23.77 -11.56 3.73
CA GLU A 79 23.49 -11.97 5.12
C GLU A 79 22.11 -12.64 5.24
N PHE A 80 21.05 -12.08 4.65
CA PHE A 80 19.71 -12.68 4.71
C PHE A 80 19.69 -14.08 4.10
N MET A 81 20.28 -14.27 2.92
CA MET A 81 20.37 -15.57 2.25
C MET A 81 21.18 -16.58 3.06
N SER A 82 22.24 -16.13 3.75
CA SER A 82 23.04 -17.00 4.60
C SER A 82 22.30 -17.46 5.86
N LEU A 83 21.37 -16.65 6.35
CA LEU A 83 20.62 -16.91 7.58
C LEU A 83 19.30 -17.64 7.32
N ASP A 84 18.74 -17.53 6.12
CA ASP A 84 17.48 -18.15 5.72
C ASP A 84 17.55 -18.68 4.27
N THR A 85 17.61 -20.00 4.13
CA THR A 85 17.70 -20.68 2.83
C THR A 85 16.45 -20.46 1.95
N GLU A 86 15.29 -20.18 2.54
CA GLU A 86 14.09 -19.87 1.75
C GLU A 86 14.18 -18.47 1.13
N ILE A 87 14.85 -17.52 1.79
CA ILE A 87 15.18 -16.22 1.18
C ILE A 87 16.15 -16.39 0.01
N GLU A 88 17.15 -17.26 0.13
CA GLU A 88 18.06 -17.58 -0.97
C GLU A 88 17.32 -18.12 -2.19
N LYS A 89 16.44 -19.11 -2.00
CA LYS A 89 15.61 -19.66 -3.08
C LYS A 89 14.71 -18.60 -3.71
N ALA A 90 14.12 -17.73 -2.89
CA ALA A 90 13.29 -16.62 -3.39
C ALA A 90 14.12 -15.67 -4.26
N GLU A 91 15.34 -15.32 -3.85
CA GLU A 91 16.22 -14.45 -4.65
C GLU A 91 16.62 -15.10 -5.97
N GLN A 92 17.03 -16.37 -5.97
CA GLN A 92 17.34 -17.10 -7.20
C GLN A 92 16.14 -17.14 -8.16
N LYS A 93 14.93 -17.28 -7.62
CA LYS A 93 13.70 -17.25 -8.44
C LYS A 93 13.46 -15.87 -9.03
N ILE A 94 13.69 -14.80 -8.27
CA ILE A 94 13.61 -13.42 -8.76
C ILE A 94 14.63 -13.20 -9.89
N GLU A 95 15.88 -13.64 -9.70
CA GLU A 95 16.93 -13.54 -10.70
C GLU A 95 16.57 -14.28 -11.99
N TYR A 96 16.11 -15.54 -11.87
CA TYR A 96 15.64 -16.33 -12.99
C TYR A 96 14.50 -15.64 -13.76
N LEU A 97 13.48 -15.15 -13.05
CA LEU A 97 12.36 -14.44 -13.69
C LEU A 97 12.81 -13.13 -14.34
N SER A 98 13.81 -12.47 -13.76
CA SER A 98 14.37 -11.23 -14.30
C SER A 98 15.31 -11.42 -15.49
N SER A 99 15.78 -12.64 -15.72
CA SER A 99 16.69 -12.98 -16.83
C SER A 99 15.98 -13.06 -18.19
N ASP A 100 14.66 -13.27 -18.19
CA ASP A 100 13.85 -13.29 -19.40
C ASP A 100 13.27 -11.91 -19.71
N GLU A 101 13.85 -11.23 -20.71
CA GLU A 101 13.42 -9.90 -21.14
C GLU A 101 11.95 -9.84 -21.58
N GLU A 102 11.43 -10.92 -22.19
CA GLU A 102 10.05 -10.95 -22.67
C GLU A 102 9.06 -11.04 -21.48
N THR A 103 9.32 -11.95 -20.53
CA THR A 103 8.55 -12.03 -19.27
C THR A 103 8.58 -10.71 -18.52
N MET A 104 9.75 -10.07 -18.42
CA MET A 104 9.86 -8.77 -17.76
C MET A 104 9.11 -7.67 -18.49
N ARG A 105 9.13 -7.66 -19.83
CA ARG A 105 8.38 -6.71 -20.65
C ARG A 105 6.87 -6.84 -20.40
N ILE A 106 6.34 -8.06 -20.41
CA ILE A 106 4.93 -8.35 -20.13
C ILE A 106 4.56 -7.90 -18.71
N TYR A 107 5.41 -8.17 -17.72
CA TYR A 107 5.22 -7.72 -16.34
C TYR A 107 5.10 -6.18 -16.25
N TYR A 108 6.03 -5.44 -16.87
CA TYR A 108 5.99 -3.98 -16.84
C TYR A 108 4.80 -3.39 -17.60
N GLU A 109 4.42 -3.97 -18.74
CA GLU A 109 3.23 -3.54 -19.48
C GLU A 109 1.96 -3.72 -18.64
N ARG A 110 1.87 -4.83 -17.90
CA ARG A 110 0.77 -5.08 -16.96
C ARG A 110 0.76 -4.08 -15.80
N GLU A 111 1.91 -3.85 -15.17
CA GLU A 111 2.03 -2.87 -14.06
C GLU A 111 1.65 -1.47 -14.53
N ARG A 112 2.13 -1.07 -15.70
CA ARG A 112 1.81 0.21 -16.34
C ARG A 112 0.32 0.34 -16.64
N SER A 113 -0.31 -0.70 -17.21
CA SER A 113 -1.74 -0.69 -17.52
C SER A 113 -2.61 -0.55 -16.26
N LEU A 114 -2.24 -1.23 -15.17
CA LEU A 114 -2.93 -1.08 -13.88
C LEU A 114 -2.80 0.35 -13.33
N HIS A 115 -1.61 0.93 -13.41
CA HIS A 115 -1.36 2.31 -12.97
C HIS A 115 -2.10 3.34 -13.83
N GLU A 116 -2.06 3.19 -15.16
CA GLU A 116 -2.82 4.04 -16.08
C GLU A 116 -4.32 3.95 -15.81
N ARG A 117 -4.85 2.76 -15.55
CA ARG A 117 -6.26 2.57 -15.17
C ARG A 117 -6.62 3.26 -13.85
N ALA A 118 -5.79 3.10 -12.82
CA ALA A 118 -6.01 3.76 -11.52
C ALA A 118 -6.00 5.30 -11.66
N ASN A 119 -5.03 5.83 -12.42
CA ASN A 119 -4.94 7.26 -12.70
C ASN A 119 -6.13 7.78 -13.51
N MET A 120 -6.60 7.02 -14.51
CA MET A 120 -7.78 7.38 -15.28
C MET A 120 -9.01 7.50 -14.38
N ILE A 121 -9.25 6.53 -13.50
CA ILE A 121 -10.38 6.54 -12.55
C ILE A 121 -10.27 7.74 -11.61
N SER A 122 -9.13 7.92 -10.95
CA SER A 122 -8.91 9.03 -10.02
C SER A 122 -9.08 10.39 -10.71
N SER A 123 -8.52 10.58 -11.91
CA SER A 123 -8.68 11.82 -12.68
C SER A 123 -10.12 12.07 -13.15
N ALA A 124 -10.92 11.01 -13.34
CA ALA A 124 -12.32 11.14 -13.74
C ALA A 124 -13.18 11.54 -12.54
N GLU A 125 -12.91 10.97 -11.37
CA GLU A 125 -13.54 11.35 -10.10
C GLU A 125 -13.23 12.81 -9.74
N GLU A 126 -11.95 13.21 -9.82
CA GLU A 126 -11.53 14.58 -9.54
C GLU A 126 -12.21 15.58 -10.49
N ARG A 127 -12.22 15.29 -11.80
CA ARG A 127 -12.90 16.14 -12.80
C ARG A 127 -14.39 16.28 -12.51
N LYS A 128 -15.07 15.18 -12.17
CA LYS A 128 -16.49 15.20 -11.82
C LYS A 128 -16.77 16.01 -10.56
N SER A 129 -15.91 15.90 -9.53
CA SER A 129 -16.03 16.70 -8.32
C SER A 129 -15.85 18.19 -8.60
N ILE A 130 -14.86 18.56 -9.44
CA ILE A 130 -14.64 19.96 -9.86
C ILE A 130 -15.81 20.49 -10.67
N GLU A 131 -16.34 19.71 -11.61
CA GLU A 131 -17.51 20.09 -12.42
C GLU A 131 -18.73 20.35 -11.53
N ASN A 132 -19.00 19.45 -10.58
CA ASN A 132 -20.09 19.62 -9.61
C ASN A 132 -19.88 20.89 -8.76
N ALA A 133 -18.66 21.16 -8.30
CA ALA A 133 -18.35 22.36 -7.53
C ALA A 133 -18.62 23.64 -8.34
N ILE A 134 -18.20 23.69 -9.60
CA ILE A 134 -18.48 24.82 -10.50
C ILE A 134 -19.99 25.00 -10.70
N ASN A 135 -20.73 23.91 -10.91
CA ASN A 135 -22.17 23.97 -11.08
C ASN A 135 -22.88 24.51 -9.83
N PHE A 136 -22.46 24.09 -8.63
CA PHE A 136 -23.03 24.61 -7.37
C PHE A 136 -22.69 26.09 -7.13
N LEU A 137 -21.45 26.52 -7.41
CA LEU A 137 -21.07 27.93 -7.30
C LEU A 137 -21.89 28.81 -8.25
N ARG A 138 -22.11 28.36 -9.49
CA ARG A 138 -22.99 29.04 -10.47
C ARG A 138 -24.45 29.13 -10.02
N LEU A 139 -24.91 28.19 -9.21
CA LEU A 139 -26.24 28.21 -8.59
C LEU A 139 -26.31 29.08 -7.33
N GLY A 140 -25.21 29.72 -6.92
CA GLY A 140 -25.15 30.59 -5.76
C GLY A 140 -25.05 29.85 -4.42
N VAL A 141 -24.67 28.57 -4.43
CA VAL A 141 -24.40 27.82 -3.20
C VAL A 141 -23.11 28.34 -2.57
N ASP A 142 -23.09 28.50 -1.25
CA ASP A 142 -21.93 29.02 -0.54
C ASP A 142 -20.73 28.06 -0.58
N ILE A 143 -19.54 28.64 -0.47
CA ILE A 143 -18.25 27.95 -0.61
C ILE A 143 -18.08 26.80 0.39
N GLU A 144 -18.58 26.95 1.62
CA GLU A 144 -18.44 25.92 2.66
C GLU A 144 -19.32 24.71 2.36
N THR A 145 -20.56 24.94 1.94
CA THR A 145 -21.47 23.87 1.51
C THR A 145 -20.95 23.15 0.27
N VAL A 146 -20.38 23.86 -0.71
CA VAL A 146 -19.77 23.25 -1.91
C VAL A 146 -18.58 22.39 -1.55
N ALA A 147 -17.67 22.88 -0.71
CA ALA A 147 -16.51 22.10 -0.26
C ALA A 147 -16.95 20.81 0.45
N LYS A 148 -17.93 20.91 1.36
CA LYS A 148 -18.47 19.76 2.10
C LYS A 148 -19.18 18.76 1.17
N GLY A 149 -19.96 19.23 0.20
CA GLY A 149 -20.75 18.39 -0.70
C GLY A 149 -19.94 17.69 -1.80
N THR A 150 -18.79 18.26 -2.19
CA THR A 150 -17.93 17.74 -3.28
C THR A 150 -16.66 17.06 -2.77
N GLY A 151 -16.33 17.21 -1.48
CA GLY A 151 -15.09 16.70 -0.90
C GLY A 151 -13.84 17.49 -1.31
N ILE A 152 -14.01 18.65 -1.94
CA ILE A 152 -12.92 19.54 -2.36
C ILE A 152 -12.54 20.48 -1.21
N SER A 153 -11.26 20.84 -1.09
CA SER A 153 -10.81 21.79 -0.06
C SER A 153 -11.41 23.18 -0.26
N ILE A 154 -11.69 23.88 0.85
CA ILE A 154 -12.25 25.25 0.81
C ILE A 154 -11.36 26.20 0.00
N GLU A 155 -10.04 26.05 0.11
CA GLU A 155 -9.06 26.85 -0.66
C GLU A 155 -9.23 26.64 -2.16
N LYS A 156 -9.43 25.39 -2.59
CA LYS A 156 -9.62 25.05 -4.00
C LYS A 156 -10.97 25.54 -4.52
N VAL A 157 -12.03 25.46 -3.72
CA VAL A 157 -13.34 26.04 -4.08
C VAL A 157 -13.26 27.58 -4.21
N LYS A 158 -12.53 28.26 -3.32
CA LYS A 158 -12.27 29.71 -3.42
C LYS A 158 -11.47 30.08 -4.68
N GLU A 159 -10.52 29.25 -5.09
CA GLU A 159 -9.80 29.41 -6.35
C GLU A 159 -10.75 29.27 -7.54
N LEU A 160 -11.58 28.21 -7.57
CA LEU A 160 -12.58 27.99 -8.62
C LEU A 160 -13.58 29.16 -8.71
N ASN A 161 -14.05 29.69 -7.58
CA ASN A 161 -14.99 30.80 -7.56
C ASN A 161 -14.39 32.09 -8.14
N ARG A 162 -13.12 32.39 -7.81
CA ARG A 162 -12.41 33.55 -8.38
C ARG A 162 -12.19 33.46 -9.89
N ASN A 163 -12.11 32.25 -10.43
CA ASN A 163 -11.97 32.03 -11.88
C ASN A 163 -13.33 32.05 -12.62
N LEU A 164 -14.46 32.13 -11.91
CA LEU A 164 -15.81 32.22 -12.46
C LEU A 164 -16.34 33.66 -12.50
N GLU A 165 -15.75 34.57 -11.72
CA GLU A 165 -15.98 36.02 -11.75
C GLU A 165 -15.28 36.69 -12.95
#